data_AF-A0A8T4F3N7-F1
#
_entry.id   AF-A0A8T4F3N7-F1
#
_cell.length_a   1.000
_cell.length_b   1.000
_cell.length_c   1.000
_cell.angle_alpha   90.00
_cell.angle_beta   90.00
_cell.angle_gamma   90.00
#
_symmetry.space_group_name_H-M   'P 1'
#
loop_
_entity.id
_entity.type
_entity.pdbx_description
1 polymer ?
#
loop_
_entity_poly.entity_id
_entity_poly.type
_entity_poly.pdbx_seq_one_letter_code
_entity_poly.pdbx_strand_id
1 'polypeptide(L)'
;MRFAGRALIALAWAGALTACSGSGDSGYAPVGAAPPVGEVERTATWPVPSQGADSANSAESAQPVVPTPKAGTRTPGKPLAGKIVVLDPGHNGGNASHPKEINRLVDIVTGRKPCNTTGTATDSGYSEHAFNWDVAIRLQKVLKKEGATVVLTRLNDQGVGPCIDARAAIGTKAKADAVLSIHADGAGPSDHGFHVILPGRVPGHNDAIIASSQRLGLAIRSAYRAGTGVPYANYIGKKAIAIRTDLGGLNLATRPSVLIECGNMRNKGDAADFTSASFRQKAADSLAVGLTAFLTSS
;
A
#
# COMPACT_ATOMS: atom_id res chain seq x y z
N MET A 1 -63.68 -10.12 -57.00
CA MET A 1 -64.17 -11.46 -56.62
C MET A 1 -63.04 -12.23 -55.94
N ARG A 2 -63.28 -12.68 -54.69
CA ARG A 2 -62.73 -13.86 -53.95
C ARG A 2 -61.18 -14.00 -53.85
N PHE A 3 -60.53 -13.77 -52.69
CA PHE A 3 -60.45 -14.50 -51.40
C PHE A 3 -59.33 -15.56 -51.30
N ALA A 4 -58.53 -15.43 -50.23
CA ALA A 4 -57.83 -16.45 -49.42
C ALA A 4 -56.66 -17.23 -50.08
N GLY A 5 -55.61 -17.70 -49.38
CA GLY A 5 -55.34 -17.80 -47.95
C GLY A 5 -53.98 -18.51 -47.71
N ARG A 6 -53.50 -18.41 -46.47
CA ARG A 6 -52.20 -18.80 -45.87
C ARG A 6 -51.80 -20.28 -45.98
N ALA A 7 -50.49 -20.57 -45.84
CA ALA A 7 -49.97 -21.61 -44.94
C ALA A 7 -48.48 -21.40 -44.58
N LEU A 8 -48.19 -21.37 -43.28
CA LEU A 8 -46.88 -21.54 -42.65
C LEU A 8 -46.70 -23.03 -42.33
N ILE A 9 -45.51 -23.59 -42.55
CA ILE A 9 -45.11 -24.89 -41.98
C ILE A 9 -43.72 -24.74 -41.36
N ALA A 10 -43.65 -24.98 -40.06
CA ALA A 10 -42.43 -25.25 -39.31
C ALA A 10 -42.17 -26.76 -39.30
N LEU A 11 -40.92 -27.19 -39.39
CA LEU A 11 -40.52 -28.53 -38.95
C LEU A 11 -39.17 -28.48 -38.23
N ALA A 12 -39.21 -28.94 -36.98
CA ALA A 12 -38.08 -29.27 -36.14
C ALA A 12 -37.44 -30.59 -36.59
N TRP A 13 -36.15 -30.76 -36.31
CA TRP A 13 -35.49 -32.06 -36.25
C TRP A 13 -34.64 -32.15 -34.99
N ALA A 14 -34.78 -33.28 -34.30
CA ALA A 14 -34.05 -33.66 -33.10
C ALA A 14 -33.37 -35.04 -33.33
N GLY A 15 -32.21 -35.24 -32.70
CA GLY A 15 -31.54 -36.54 -32.48
C GLY A 15 -30.66 -37.00 -33.66
N ALA A 16 -29.51 -37.67 -33.48
CA ALA A 16 -28.91 -38.27 -32.30
C ALA A 16 -27.40 -38.54 -32.53
N LEU A 17 -26.73 -38.90 -31.44
CA LEU A 17 -25.30 -39.16 -31.25
C LEU A 17 -24.67 -40.23 -32.15
N THR A 18 -23.38 -40.07 -32.47
CA THR A 18 -22.38 -41.15 -32.36
C THR A 18 -20.97 -40.58 -32.14
N ALA A 19 -20.21 -41.24 -31.27
CA ALA A 19 -18.95 -40.79 -30.65
C ALA A 19 -17.69 -41.43 -31.28
N CYS A 20 -16.53 -41.03 -30.72
CA CYS A 20 -15.15 -41.55 -30.85
C CYS A 20 -14.29 -40.82 -31.91
N SER A 21 -13.09 -40.27 -31.67
CA SER A 21 -12.15 -40.24 -30.53
C SER A 21 -11.12 -39.13 -30.80
N GLY A 22 -10.49 -38.55 -29.77
CA GLY A 22 -9.33 -37.69 -29.96
C GLY A 22 -8.93 -36.90 -28.71
N SER A 23 -7.86 -37.36 -28.06
CA SER A 23 -7.36 -36.93 -26.76
C SER A 23 -6.73 -35.53 -26.75
N GLY A 24 -7.12 -34.70 -25.78
CA GLY A 24 -6.43 -33.50 -25.29
C GLY A 24 -6.96 -33.24 -23.86
N ASP A 25 -6.17 -33.39 -22.79
CA ASP A 25 -5.02 -32.62 -22.28
C ASP A 25 -5.42 -31.50 -21.31
N SER A 26 -4.78 -31.54 -20.14
CA SER A 26 -4.77 -30.59 -19.01
C SER A 26 -6.08 -30.26 -18.27
N GLY A 27 -6.31 -30.99 -17.16
CA GLY A 27 -7.32 -30.67 -16.15
C GLY A 27 -6.94 -29.47 -15.29
N TYR A 28 -7.87 -28.53 -15.14
CA TYR A 28 -7.83 -27.46 -14.15
C TYR A 28 -8.78 -27.85 -13.00
N ALA A 29 -8.22 -28.19 -11.83
CA ALA A 29 -8.98 -28.43 -10.62
C ALA A 29 -9.18 -27.11 -9.85
N PRO A 30 -10.40 -26.78 -9.37
CA PRO A 30 -10.61 -25.64 -8.50
C PRO A 30 -10.10 -25.95 -7.08
N VAL A 31 -9.29 -25.04 -6.54
CA VAL A 31 -8.71 -25.14 -5.19
C VAL A 31 -9.82 -24.85 -4.17
N GLY A 32 -10.04 -25.80 -3.25
CA GLY A 32 -11.10 -25.78 -2.25
C GLY A 32 -10.95 -24.69 -1.19
N ALA A 33 -12.10 -24.19 -0.74
CA ALA A 33 -12.25 -23.26 0.35
C ALA A 33 -11.81 -23.88 1.70
N ALA A 34 -11.13 -23.08 2.51
CA ALA A 34 -10.73 -23.43 3.88
C ALA A 34 -11.93 -23.35 4.87
N PRO A 35 -11.94 -24.16 5.95
CA PRO A 35 -13.07 -24.24 6.88
C PRO A 35 -13.11 -23.06 7.88
N PRO A 36 -14.27 -22.79 8.51
CA PRO A 36 -14.43 -21.68 9.44
C PRO A 36 -13.78 -21.97 10.80
N VAL A 37 -13.08 -20.98 11.36
CA VAL A 37 -12.53 -21.00 12.73
C VAL A 37 -13.55 -20.45 13.71
N GLY A 38 -13.74 -21.18 14.80
CA GLY A 38 -14.75 -20.98 15.84
C GLY A 38 -14.62 -19.69 16.65
N GLU A 39 -15.78 -19.23 17.07
CA GLU A 39 -16.07 -18.06 17.89
C GLU A 39 -15.64 -18.30 19.35
N VAL A 40 -14.94 -17.35 19.95
CA VAL A 40 -14.66 -17.34 21.40
C VAL A 40 -15.14 -16.01 21.96
N GLU A 41 -16.28 -16.07 22.65
CA GLU A 41 -16.79 -15.01 23.52
C GLU A 41 -15.76 -14.63 24.58
N ARG A 42 -15.54 -13.33 24.75
CA ARG A 42 -15.06 -12.76 26.02
C ARG A 42 -15.73 -11.42 26.27
N THR A 43 -16.71 -11.46 27.16
CA THR A 43 -17.32 -10.33 27.84
C THR A 43 -16.34 -9.73 28.85
N ALA A 44 -16.15 -8.41 28.81
CA ALA A 44 -15.55 -7.65 29.91
C ALA A 44 -16.10 -6.22 29.85
N THR A 45 -17.11 -5.96 30.68
CA THR A 45 -17.68 -4.64 30.95
C THR A 45 -16.82 -3.90 31.96
N TRP A 46 -16.56 -2.61 31.71
CA TRP A 46 -15.99 -1.69 32.68
C TRP A 46 -17.05 -0.64 33.06
N PRO A 47 -17.23 -0.33 34.36
CA PRO A 47 -18.25 0.61 34.81
C PRO A 47 -17.81 2.06 34.63
N VAL A 48 -18.78 2.91 34.26
CA VAL A 48 -18.70 4.37 34.24
C VAL A 48 -19.18 4.91 35.59
N PRO A 49 -18.49 5.85 36.26
CA PRO A 49 -19.06 6.56 37.39
C PRO A 49 -19.92 7.74 36.91
N SER A 50 -21.14 7.79 37.43
CA SER A 50 -22.14 8.83 37.30
C SER A 50 -21.74 10.13 38.00
N GLN A 51 -22.17 11.25 37.43
CA GLN A 51 -22.12 12.58 38.04
C GLN A 51 -23.15 12.73 39.16
N GLY A 52 -22.76 13.43 40.23
CA GLY A 52 -23.63 14.00 41.24
C GLY A 52 -23.39 15.50 41.34
N ALA A 53 -24.47 16.28 41.33
CA ALA A 53 -24.50 17.72 41.48
C ALA A 53 -24.32 18.14 42.96
N ASP A 54 -23.71 19.29 43.22
CA ASP A 54 -24.33 20.37 44.01
C ASP A 54 -23.47 21.65 44.09
N SER A 55 -24.10 22.75 43.66
CA SER A 55 -24.27 24.05 44.33
C SER A 55 -23.08 24.84 44.96
N ALA A 56 -22.79 25.97 44.30
CA ALA A 56 -22.51 27.33 44.80
C ALA A 56 -21.47 27.58 45.91
N ASN A 57 -20.38 28.30 45.57
CA ASN A 57 -20.05 29.57 46.24
C ASN A 57 -19.00 30.39 45.47
N SER A 58 -19.21 31.70 45.43
CA SER A 58 -18.30 32.70 44.86
C SER A 58 -17.17 33.00 45.83
N ALA A 59 -15.92 32.92 45.37
CA ALA A 59 -14.77 33.57 45.99
C ALA A 59 -13.66 33.81 44.95
N GLU A 60 -13.37 35.09 44.72
CA GLU A 60 -12.20 35.62 44.01
C GLU A 60 -10.90 35.03 44.60
N SER A 61 -10.09 34.33 43.80
CA SER A 61 -8.74 33.93 44.19
C SER A 61 -7.83 33.75 42.96
N ALA A 62 -6.65 34.37 43.04
CA ALA A 62 -5.68 34.56 41.98
C ALA A 62 -5.18 33.24 41.34
N GLN A 63 -5.06 33.22 40.01
CA GLN A 63 -4.49 32.09 39.30
C GLN A 63 -2.96 31.98 39.48
N PRO A 64 -2.40 30.76 39.61
CA PRO A 64 -0.97 30.54 39.61
C PRO A 64 -0.39 30.71 38.20
N VAL A 65 0.67 31.53 38.08
CA VAL A 65 1.42 31.74 36.84
C VAL A 65 2.23 30.48 36.54
N VAL A 66 1.83 29.73 35.51
CA VAL A 66 2.62 28.64 34.93
C VAL A 66 3.78 29.25 34.14
N PRO A 67 5.05 28.87 34.38
CA PRO A 67 6.16 29.39 33.59
C PRO A 67 6.06 28.83 32.16
N THR A 68 5.92 29.74 31.20
CA THR A 68 5.99 29.44 29.77
C THR A 68 7.38 28.91 29.42
N PRO A 69 7.49 27.75 28.73
CA PRO A 69 8.77 27.30 28.21
C PRO A 69 9.32 28.34 27.26
N LYS A 70 10.56 28.79 27.48
CA LYS A 70 11.32 29.62 26.55
C LYS A 70 11.32 28.92 25.19
N ALA A 71 10.61 29.51 24.24
CA ALA A 71 10.71 29.14 22.83
C ALA A 71 12.15 29.40 22.39
N GLY A 72 12.95 28.33 22.31
CA GLY A 72 14.18 28.37 21.54
C GLY A 72 13.81 28.74 20.12
N THR A 73 14.49 29.75 19.58
CA THR A 73 14.35 30.23 18.21
C THR A 73 14.74 29.13 17.21
N ARG A 74 13.81 28.20 16.93
CA ARG A 74 13.84 27.43 15.69
C ARG A 74 13.67 28.44 14.57
N THR A 75 14.69 28.60 13.74
CA THR A 75 14.51 29.11 12.36
C THR A 75 13.25 28.45 11.79
N PRO A 76 12.40 29.13 10.99
CA PRO A 76 11.29 28.47 10.29
C PRO A 76 11.89 27.44 9.33
N GLY A 77 12.17 26.26 9.86
CA GLY A 77 13.30 25.45 9.42
C GLY A 77 12.78 24.27 8.66
N LYS A 78 13.34 24.06 7.47
CA LYS A 78 13.26 22.82 6.69
C LYS A 78 13.39 21.60 7.63
N PRO A 79 12.29 20.96 8.05
CA PRO A 79 12.30 20.01 9.18
C PRO A 79 13.09 18.74 8.86
N LEU A 80 13.35 18.48 7.57
CA LEU A 80 14.09 17.34 7.08
C LEU A 80 15.49 17.70 6.57
N ALA A 81 16.00 18.90 6.90
CA ALA A 81 17.37 19.26 6.53
C ALA A 81 18.37 18.21 7.02
N GLY A 82 19.20 17.71 6.11
CA GLY A 82 20.20 16.66 6.38
C GLY A 82 19.65 15.23 6.39
N LYS A 83 18.33 15.04 6.23
CA LYS A 83 17.73 13.71 6.11
C LYS A 83 17.78 13.22 4.67
N ILE A 84 17.97 11.90 4.50
CA ILE A 84 17.94 11.21 3.20
C ILE A 84 16.74 10.28 3.17
N VAL A 85 15.82 10.49 2.23
CA VAL A 85 14.67 9.62 2.00
C VAL A 85 14.80 8.94 0.65
N VAL A 86 14.65 7.62 0.63
CA VAL A 86 14.52 6.85 -0.62
C VAL A 86 13.04 6.58 -0.86
N LEU A 87 12.55 6.94 -2.04
CA LEU A 87 11.22 6.59 -2.49
C LEU A 87 11.34 5.52 -3.57
N ASP A 88 10.62 4.43 -3.39
CA ASP A 88 10.56 3.32 -4.32
C ASP A 88 9.18 3.25 -4.98
N PRO A 89 8.95 3.94 -6.10
CA PRO A 89 7.73 3.74 -6.86
C PRO A 89 7.74 2.34 -7.49
N GLY A 90 6.87 1.47 -7.00
CA GLY A 90 6.76 0.07 -7.40
C GLY A 90 6.67 -0.14 -8.91
N HIS A 91 7.14 -1.30 -9.37
CA HIS A 91 7.10 -1.75 -10.78
C HIS A 91 7.86 -0.82 -11.76
N ASN A 92 7.80 -1.13 -13.06
CA ASN A 92 8.37 -0.31 -14.14
C ASN A 92 7.39 -0.24 -15.33
N GLY A 93 7.44 0.85 -16.10
CA GLY A 93 6.55 1.05 -17.26
C GLY A 93 6.80 0.14 -18.46
N GLY A 94 7.94 -0.55 -18.54
CA GLY A 94 8.27 -1.47 -19.63
C GLY A 94 8.23 -2.95 -19.27
N ASN A 95 7.80 -3.32 -18.06
CA ASN A 95 7.86 -4.71 -17.61
C ASN A 95 7.07 -5.67 -18.50
N ALA A 96 5.87 -5.27 -18.95
CA ALA A 96 4.98 -6.14 -19.73
C ALA A 96 5.58 -6.64 -21.06
N SER A 97 6.46 -5.85 -21.69
CA SER A 97 7.15 -6.22 -22.93
C SER A 97 8.47 -6.95 -22.70
N HIS A 98 8.91 -7.15 -21.45
CA HIS A 98 10.21 -7.75 -21.10
C HIS A 98 10.08 -8.91 -20.10
N PRO A 99 9.22 -9.93 -20.36
CA PRO A 99 8.98 -11.02 -19.41
C PRO A 99 10.25 -11.81 -19.07
N LYS A 100 11.18 -12.00 -20.01
CA LYS A 100 12.45 -12.70 -19.77
C LYS A 100 13.33 -11.98 -18.73
N GLU A 101 13.35 -10.66 -18.77
CA GLU A 101 14.16 -9.84 -17.86
C GLU A 101 13.55 -9.82 -16.46
N ILE A 102 12.24 -9.55 -16.36
CA ILE A 102 11.57 -9.43 -15.06
C ILE A 102 11.38 -10.78 -14.36
N ASN A 103 11.28 -11.89 -15.10
CA ASN A 103 11.15 -13.23 -14.53
C ASN A 103 12.50 -13.85 -14.13
N ARG A 104 13.64 -13.20 -14.41
CA ARG A 104 14.93 -13.66 -13.88
C ARG A 104 14.87 -13.66 -12.36
N LEU A 105 15.12 -14.81 -11.74
CA LEU A 105 15.03 -14.93 -10.30
C LEU A 105 16.18 -14.18 -9.59
N VAL A 106 15.85 -13.50 -8.50
CA VAL A 106 16.79 -12.88 -7.55
C VAL A 106 16.63 -13.51 -6.18
N ASP A 107 17.68 -13.47 -5.38
CA ASP A 107 17.67 -13.95 -4.00
C ASP A 107 17.01 -12.92 -3.09
N ILE A 108 16.06 -13.36 -2.26
CA ILE A 108 15.36 -12.52 -1.28
C ILE A 108 15.64 -12.97 0.16
N VAL A 109 16.72 -13.73 0.37
CA VAL A 109 17.18 -14.37 1.61
C VAL A 109 16.31 -15.55 2.05
N THR A 110 14.99 -15.39 2.00
CA THR A 110 14.03 -16.44 2.36
C THR A 110 13.68 -17.37 1.19
N GLY A 111 14.32 -17.18 0.04
CA GLY A 111 14.08 -17.94 -1.19
C GLY A 111 14.44 -17.14 -2.43
N ARG A 112 13.87 -17.51 -3.57
CA ARG A 112 14.05 -16.80 -4.85
C ARG A 112 12.72 -16.29 -5.38
N LYS A 113 12.72 -15.08 -5.94
CA LYS A 113 11.53 -14.47 -6.58
C LYS A 113 11.91 -13.81 -7.90
N PRO A 114 10.96 -13.60 -8.82
CA PRO A 114 11.18 -12.78 -10.01
C PRO A 114 11.84 -11.43 -9.65
N CYS A 115 12.76 -10.99 -10.50
CA CYS A 115 13.42 -9.69 -10.45
C CYS A 115 12.40 -8.56 -10.30
N ASN A 116 11.29 -8.63 -11.03
CA ASN A 116 10.20 -7.67 -10.96
C ASN A 116 8.88 -8.31 -11.41
N THR A 117 7.78 -7.59 -11.28
CA THR A 117 6.47 -7.96 -11.84
C THR A 117 5.85 -6.75 -12.54
N THR A 118 4.85 -6.96 -13.40
CA THR A 118 4.19 -5.85 -14.12
C THR A 118 3.42 -4.90 -13.21
N GLY A 119 2.99 -5.38 -12.04
CA GLY A 119 1.98 -4.72 -11.22
C GLY A 119 0.57 -4.99 -11.75
N THR A 120 -0.43 -4.43 -11.06
CA THR A 120 -1.84 -4.48 -11.46
C THR A 120 -2.25 -3.24 -12.28
N ALA A 121 -3.55 -3.07 -12.50
CA ALA A 121 -4.14 -1.88 -13.09
C ALA A 121 -5.58 -1.71 -12.60
N THR A 122 -6.15 -0.53 -12.78
CA THR A 122 -7.61 -0.37 -12.70
C THR A 122 -8.30 -1.09 -13.86
N ASP A 123 -9.60 -1.32 -13.75
CA ASP A 123 -10.39 -1.90 -14.84
C ASP A 123 -10.46 -0.97 -16.08
N SER A 124 -10.24 0.33 -15.88
CA SER A 124 -10.10 1.33 -16.96
C SER A 124 -8.69 1.40 -17.56
N GLY A 125 -7.74 0.58 -17.09
CA GLY A 125 -6.39 0.49 -17.64
C GLY A 125 -5.37 1.47 -17.07
N TYR A 126 -5.67 2.18 -15.99
CA TYR A 126 -4.66 2.98 -15.30
C TYR A 126 -3.74 2.06 -14.50
N SER A 127 -2.48 1.95 -14.93
CA SER A 127 -1.54 0.98 -14.40
C SER A 127 -0.99 1.37 -13.03
N GLU A 128 -0.66 0.36 -12.24
CA GLU A 128 -0.08 0.54 -10.91
C GLU A 128 1.26 1.29 -10.96
N HIS A 129 2.14 0.96 -11.91
CA HIS A 129 3.44 1.62 -12.05
C HIS A 129 3.29 3.13 -12.32
N ALA A 130 2.27 3.55 -13.08
CA ALA A 130 1.99 4.94 -13.37
C ALA A 130 1.44 5.69 -12.15
N PHE A 131 0.54 5.05 -11.39
CA PHE A 131 0.07 5.58 -10.11
C PHE A 131 1.22 5.76 -9.12
N ASN A 132 2.01 4.70 -8.90
CA ASN A 132 3.15 4.70 -7.98
C ASN A 132 4.16 5.79 -8.34
N TRP A 133 4.46 5.93 -9.63
CA TRP A 133 5.36 6.97 -10.14
C TRP A 133 4.85 8.37 -9.84
N ASP A 134 3.60 8.68 -10.19
CA ASP A 134 3.04 10.02 -10.02
C ASP A 134 3.00 10.43 -8.53
N VAL A 135 2.59 9.51 -7.64
CA VAL A 135 2.61 9.76 -6.19
C VAL A 135 4.04 9.99 -5.69
N ALA A 136 5.02 9.18 -6.11
CA ALA A 136 6.41 9.35 -5.70
C ALA A 136 7.01 10.69 -6.16
N ILE A 137 6.69 11.15 -7.38
CA ILE A 137 7.15 12.44 -7.89
C ILE A 137 6.53 13.61 -7.13
N ARG A 138 5.25 13.53 -6.78
CA ARG A 138 4.61 14.53 -5.92
C ARG A 138 5.24 14.55 -4.53
N LEU A 139 5.40 13.38 -3.91
CA LEU A 139 6.00 13.24 -2.60
C LEU A 139 7.45 13.75 -2.58
N GLN A 140 8.23 13.47 -3.62
CA GLN A 140 9.58 14.01 -3.76
C GLN A 140 9.58 15.54 -3.68
N LYS A 141 8.66 16.22 -4.37
CA LYS A 141 8.58 17.69 -4.35
C LYS A 141 8.28 18.22 -2.94
N VAL A 142 7.35 17.57 -2.23
CA VAL A 142 6.99 17.93 -0.84
C VAL A 142 8.19 17.77 0.08
N LEU A 143 8.84 16.61 0.08
CA LEU A 143 9.99 16.32 0.94
C LEU A 143 11.21 17.22 0.65
N LYS A 144 11.47 17.55 -0.62
CA LYS A 144 12.53 18.50 -1.00
C LYS A 144 12.24 19.90 -0.48
N LYS A 145 10.98 20.34 -0.48
CA LYS A 145 10.56 21.62 0.13
C LYS A 145 10.81 21.63 1.64
N GLU A 146 10.65 20.47 2.28
CA GLU A 146 10.96 20.25 3.70
C GLU A 146 12.47 20.06 3.99
N GLY A 147 13.32 20.03 2.96
CA GLY A 147 14.77 19.98 3.06
C GLY A 147 15.42 18.61 3.01
N ALA A 148 14.65 17.55 2.77
CA ALA A 148 15.21 16.22 2.59
C ALA A 148 16.01 16.14 1.27
N THR A 149 17.08 15.35 1.30
CA THR A 149 17.63 14.76 0.08
C THR A 149 16.75 13.57 -0.29
N VAL A 150 16.25 13.54 -1.52
CA VAL A 150 15.35 12.47 -1.98
C VAL A 150 15.99 11.70 -3.13
N VAL A 151 16.05 10.38 -2.99
CA VAL A 151 16.54 9.45 -4.01
C VAL A 151 15.37 8.59 -4.50
N LEU A 152 15.21 8.44 -5.82
CA LEU A 152 14.23 7.52 -6.41
C LEU A 152 14.94 6.22 -6.79
N THR A 153 14.27 5.08 -6.64
CA THR A 153 14.82 3.79 -7.08
C THR A 153 14.79 3.60 -8.60
N ARG A 154 13.95 4.35 -9.31
CA ARG A 154 13.93 4.45 -10.78
C ARG A 154 13.81 5.91 -11.22
N LEU A 155 14.29 6.22 -12.42
CA LEU A 155 14.42 7.60 -12.91
C LEU A 155 13.25 8.08 -13.78
N ASN A 156 12.43 7.15 -14.26
CA ASN A 156 11.26 7.43 -15.09
C ASN A 156 10.23 6.29 -14.97
N ASP A 157 9.13 6.42 -15.70
CA ASP A 157 8.09 5.41 -15.84
C ASP A 157 8.09 4.75 -17.21
N GLN A 158 9.28 4.53 -17.78
CA GLN A 158 9.49 4.00 -19.12
C GLN A 158 10.49 2.84 -19.07
N GLY A 159 10.26 1.79 -19.86
CA GLY A 159 11.20 0.67 -19.96
C GLY A 159 11.34 -0.15 -18.67
N VAL A 160 12.35 -1.03 -18.65
CA VAL A 160 12.67 -1.86 -17.49
C VAL A 160 13.62 -1.10 -16.57
N GLY A 161 13.30 -1.11 -15.27
CA GLY A 161 14.10 -0.55 -14.20
C GLY A 161 14.63 -1.64 -13.26
N PRO A 162 15.25 -1.28 -12.14
CA PRO A 162 15.97 -2.24 -11.30
C PRO A 162 15.07 -3.33 -10.71
N CYS A 163 15.68 -4.50 -10.52
CA CYS A 163 15.11 -5.61 -9.78
C CYS A 163 14.91 -5.27 -8.29
N ILE A 164 14.05 -6.02 -7.59
CA ILE A 164 13.72 -5.80 -6.17
C ILE A 164 14.93 -5.81 -5.23
N ASP A 165 15.96 -6.61 -5.52
CA ASP A 165 17.23 -6.67 -4.78
C ASP A 165 18.07 -5.40 -4.99
N ALA A 166 18.18 -4.94 -6.24
CA ALA A 166 18.85 -3.68 -6.57
C ALA A 166 18.11 -2.47 -5.97
N ARG A 167 16.76 -2.49 -5.93
CA ARG A 167 15.96 -1.46 -5.26
C ARG A 167 16.26 -1.38 -3.76
N ALA A 168 16.36 -2.51 -3.07
CA ALA A 168 16.77 -2.55 -1.67
C ALA A 168 18.20 -2.01 -1.46
N ALA A 169 19.13 -2.37 -2.35
CA ALA A 169 20.52 -1.93 -2.28
C ALA A 169 20.68 -0.40 -2.44
N ILE A 170 19.78 0.27 -3.18
CA ILE A 170 19.77 1.74 -3.30
C ILE A 170 19.56 2.39 -1.92
N GLY A 171 18.67 1.84 -1.09
CA GLY A 171 18.44 2.28 0.29
C GLY A 171 19.74 2.29 1.12
N THR A 172 20.44 1.16 1.08
CA THR A 172 21.73 0.98 1.75
C THR A 172 22.79 1.96 1.22
N LYS A 173 22.95 2.03 -0.12
CA LYS A 173 23.97 2.86 -0.77
C LYS A 173 23.76 4.35 -0.50
N ALA A 174 22.52 4.80 -0.47
CA ALA A 174 22.16 6.18 -0.17
C ALA A 174 22.31 6.53 1.33
N LYS A 175 22.54 5.53 2.20
CA LYS A 175 22.51 5.69 3.67
C LYS A 175 21.19 6.30 4.14
N ALA A 176 20.07 5.88 3.54
CA ALA A 176 18.77 6.49 3.77
C ALA A 176 18.36 6.46 5.25
N ASP A 177 17.75 7.54 5.74
CA ASP A 177 17.12 7.56 7.07
C ASP A 177 15.76 6.85 7.04
N ALA A 178 15.09 6.86 5.90
CA ALA A 178 13.85 6.11 5.65
C ALA A 178 13.77 5.67 4.18
N VAL A 179 13.21 4.48 3.96
CA VAL A 179 12.82 3.96 2.64
C VAL A 179 11.31 3.74 2.65
N LEU A 180 10.62 4.31 1.67
CA LEU A 180 9.19 4.10 1.46
C LEU A 180 8.95 3.56 0.06
N SER A 181 8.46 2.31 -0.01
CA SER A 181 7.97 1.73 -1.26
C SER A 181 6.48 2.02 -1.41
N ILE A 182 6.09 2.53 -2.58
CA ILE A 182 4.74 3.00 -2.89
C ILE A 182 4.15 2.06 -3.93
N HIS A 183 3.05 1.43 -3.56
CA HIS A 183 2.31 0.46 -4.35
C HIS A 183 0.79 0.72 -4.30
N ALA A 184 0.05 0.01 -5.14
CA ALA A 184 -1.38 -0.16 -5.04
C ALA A 184 -1.76 -1.62 -5.36
N ASP A 185 -2.74 -2.16 -4.63
CA ASP A 185 -3.01 -3.59 -4.66
C ASP A 185 -4.03 -3.96 -5.74
N GLY A 186 -4.16 -5.26 -6.01
CA GLY A 186 -5.21 -5.85 -6.84
C GLY A 186 -5.89 -7.00 -6.12
N ALA A 187 -7.05 -6.74 -5.51
CA ALA A 187 -7.86 -7.71 -4.77
C ALA A 187 -9.29 -7.83 -5.38
N GLY A 188 -10.24 -8.44 -4.65
CA GLY A 188 -11.62 -8.54 -5.11
C GLY A 188 -12.29 -7.17 -5.29
N PRO A 189 -13.34 -7.04 -6.12
CA PRO A 189 -13.94 -5.74 -6.40
C PRO A 189 -14.62 -5.08 -5.19
N SER A 190 -15.00 -5.85 -4.17
CA SER A 190 -15.54 -5.37 -2.89
C SER A 190 -14.44 -5.01 -1.86
N ASP A 191 -13.23 -5.46 -2.11
CA ASP A 191 -12.09 -5.27 -1.22
C ASP A 191 -11.53 -3.87 -1.43
N HIS A 192 -11.30 -3.11 -0.38
CA HIS A 192 -10.87 -1.72 -0.51
C HIS A 192 -10.12 -1.26 0.74
N GLY A 193 -9.47 -0.11 0.62
CA GLY A 193 -8.69 0.49 1.69
C GLY A 193 -7.22 0.10 1.64
N PHE A 194 -6.42 0.86 2.38
CA PHE A 194 -4.97 0.79 2.33
C PHE A 194 -4.40 -0.12 3.43
N HIS A 195 -3.19 -0.61 3.20
CA HIS A 195 -2.40 -1.26 4.26
C HIS A 195 -0.91 -0.95 4.11
N VAL A 196 -0.18 -1.03 5.23
CA VAL A 196 1.27 -0.87 5.28
C VAL A 196 1.90 -2.20 5.63
N ILE A 197 2.82 -2.65 4.79
CA ILE A 197 3.59 -3.86 4.99
C ILE A 197 4.90 -3.50 5.70
N LEU A 198 5.11 -4.17 6.84
CA LEU A 198 6.33 -4.09 7.63
C LEU A 198 7.22 -5.30 7.34
N PRO A 199 8.56 -5.16 7.42
CA PRO A 199 9.47 -6.29 7.37
C PRO A 199 9.17 -7.23 8.54
N GLY A 200 8.94 -8.50 8.24
CA GLY A 200 9.11 -9.57 9.21
C GLY A 200 10.59 -9.83 9.45
N ARG A 201 10.92 -10.29 10.66
CA ARG A 201 12.31 -10.58 11.04
C ARG A 201 12.86 -11.75 10.23
N VAL A 202 13.97 -11.52 9.54
CA VAL A 202 14.82 -12.50 8.89
C VAL A 202 16.16 -12.51 9.65
N PRO A 203 16.39 -13.51 10.52
CA PRO A 203 17.56 -13.52 11.41
C PRO A 203 18.89 -13.42 10.66
N GLY A 204 19.76 -12.51 11.09
CA GLY A 204 21.06 -12.25 10.49
C GLY A 204 21.03 -11.26 9.32
N HIS A 205 19.86 -10.78 8.89
CA HIS A 205 19.72 -9.96 7.68
C HIS A 205 19.10 -8.60 7.94
N ASN A 206 17.90 -8.54 8.55
CA ASN A 206 17.18 -7.28 8.74
C ASN A 206 16.85 -6.98 10.22
N ASP A 207 17.46 -7.68 11.16
CA ASP A 207 17.22 -7.53 12.61
C ASP A 207 17.28 -6.07 13.08
N ALA A 208 18.31 -5.34 12.62
CA ALA A 208 18.61 -3.98 13.05
C ALA A 208 17.52 -2.97 12.66
N ILE A 209 16.69 -3.27 11.66
CA ILE A 209 15.69 -2.33 11.14
C ILE A 209 14.27 -2.61 11.63
N ILE A 210 14.00 -3.73 12.29
CA ILE A 210 12.62 -4.16 12.60
C ILE A 210 11.90 -3.11 13.45
N ALA A 211 12.52 -2.68 14.56
CA ALA A 211 11.90 -1.72 15.47
C ALA A 211 11.70 -0.34 14.82
N SER A 212 12.69 0.15 14.06
CA SER A 212 12.59 1.43 13.36
C SER A 212 11.58 1.39 12.21
N SER A 213 11.50 0.28 11.48
CA SER A 213 10.53 0.10 10.39
C SER A 213 9.11 -0.01 10.91
N GLN A 214 8.91 -0.61 12.09
CA GLN A 214 7.63 -0.60 12.77
C GLN A 214 7.19 0.83 13.13
N ARG A 215 8.08 1.66 13.69
CA ARG A 215 7.77 3.08 13.96
C ARG A 215 7.44 3.85 12.69
N LEU A 216 8.25 3.67 11.64
CA LEU A 216 8.00 4.27 10.32
C LEU A 216 6.62 3.87 9.78
N GLY A 217 6.30 2.58 9.76
CA GLY A 217 5.04 2.11 9.21
C GLY A 217 3.81 2.55 10.01
N LEU A 218 3.92 2.67 11.34
CA LEU A 218 2.86 3.25 12.16
C LEU A 218 2.66 4.74 11.87
N ALA A 219 3.73 5.50 11.65
CA ALA A 219 3.66 6.90 11.26
C ALA A 219 3.01 7.07 9.88
N ILE A 220 3.45 6.30 8.88
CA ILE A 220 2.86 6.25 7.54
C ILE A 220 1.38 5.90 7.60
N ARG A 221 1.01 4.81 8.29
CA ARG A 221 -0.39 4.38 8.41
C ARG A 221 -1.27 5.47 8.99
N SER A 222 -0.82 6.10 10.07
CA SER A 222 -1.60 7.11 10.79
C SER A 222 -1.79 8.36 9.93
N ALA A 223 -0.72 8.83 9.30
CA ALA A 223 -0.75 10.00 8.44
C ALA A 223 -1.54 9.77 7.16
N TYR A 224 -1.37 8.61 6.49
CA TYR A 224 -2.12 8.28 5.28
C TYR A 224 -3.62 8.23 5.55
N ARG A 225 -4.07 7.55 6.61
CA ARG A 225 -5.49 7.52 6.98
C ARG A 225 -6.04 8.92 7.27
N ALA A 226 -5.35 9.67 8.13
CA ALA A 226 -5.82 11.00 8.55
C ALA A 226 -5.87 11.99 7.39
N GLY A 227 -4.85 11.96 6.53
CA GLY A 227 -4.69 12.91 5.46
C GLY A 227 -5.49 12.58 4.20
N THR A 228 -5.72 11.28 3.87
CA THR A 228 -6.49 10.87 2.69
C THR A 228 -7.95 10.58 2.97
N GLY A 229 -8.27 10.04 4.15
CA GLY A 229 -9.59 9.48 4.49
C GLY A 229 -9.79 8.03 4.05
N VAL A 230 -8.82 7.41 3.35
CA VAL A 230 -8.93 6.01 2.91
C VAL A 230 -9.03 5.10 4.14
N PRO A 231 -10.00 4.17 4.20
CA PRO A 231 -10.15 3.26 5.32
C PRO A 231 -9.00 2.23 5.36
N TYR A 232 -8.86 1.55 6.48
CA TYR A 232 -7.98 0.38 6.55
C TYR A 232 -8.52 -0.72 5.62
N ALA A 233 -7.61 -1.41 4.94
CA ALA A 233 -7.93 -2.56 4.11
C ALA A 233 -8.85 -3.54 4.84
N ASN A 234 -9.96 -3.92 4.21
CA ASN A 234 -10.91 -4.90 4.75
C ASN A 234 -10.58 -6.36 4.37
N TYR A 235 -9.51 -6.58 3.61
CA TYR A 235 -9.18 -7.87 2.99
C TYR A 235 -7.81 -8.42 3.38
N ILE A 236 -6.91 -7.57 3.92
CA ILE A 236 -5.56 -7.98 4.26
C ILE A 236 -5.00 -7.18 5.45
N GLY A 237 -4.17 -7.87 6.25
CA GLY A 237 -3.56 -7.32 7.45
C GLY A 237 -4.54 -7.10 8.60
N LYS A 238 -4.03 -6.54 9.71
CA LYS A 238 -4.82 -6.21 10.90
C LYS A 238 -4.61 -4.74 11.22
N LYS A 239 -5.70 -3.95 11.20
CA LYS A 239 -5.63 -2.48 11.37
C LYS A 239 -4.61 -1.84 10.41
N ALA A 240 -4.71 -2.20 9.12
CA ALA A 240 -3.83 -1.74 8.03
C ALA A 240 -2.33 -2.03 8.24
N ILE A 241 -1.97 -3.06 9.02
CA ILE A 241 -0.59 -3.54 9.15
C ILE A 241 -0.53 -5.00 8.73
N ALA A 242 0.38 -5.31 7.82
CA ALA A 242 0.76 -6.68 7.47
C ALA A 242 2.26 -6.86 7.75
N ILE A 243 2.65 -7.93 8.43
CA ILE A 243 4.06 -8.25 8.68
C ILE A 243 4.41 -9.44 7.80
N ARG A 244 5.43 -9.29 6.93
CA ARG A 244 5.71 -10.26 5.87
C ARG A 244 7.21 -10.54 5.73
N THR A 245 7.56 -11.78 5.40
CA THR A 245 8.94 -12.27 5.18
C THR A 245 9.18 -12.76 3.75
N ASP A 246 8.26 -12.47 2.82
CA ASP A 246 8.31 -12.92 1.43
C ASP A 246 8.62 -11.78 0.43
N LEU A 247 8.99 -10.59 0.92
CA LEU A 247 9.22 -9.41 0.08
C LEU A 247 10.72 -9.04 0.06
N GLY A 248 11.39 -9.26 -1.08
CA GLY A 248 12.83 -8.99 -1.22
C GLY A 248 13.23 -7.57 -0.88
N GLY A 249 12.43 -6.57 -1.28
CA GLY A 249 12.66 -5.17 -0.92
C GLY A 249 12.74 -4.91 0.59
N LEU A 250 11.98 -5.66 1.40
CA LEU A 250 11.95 -5.53 2.86
C LEU A 250 12.93 -6.48 3.56
N ASN A 251 13.10 -7.70 3.04
CA ASN A 251 14.04 -8.68 3.59
C ASN A 251 15.50 -8.24 3.46
N LEU A 252 15.85 -7.60 2.34
CA LEU A 252 17.21 -7.16 2.02
C LEU A 252 17.52 -5.74 2.55
N ALA A 253 16.54 -5.05 3.14
CA ALA A 253 16.71 -3.69 3.61
C ALA A 253 17.63 -3.63 4.85
N THR A 254 18.61 -2.72 4.81
CA THR A 254 19.48 -2.41 5.96
C THR A 254 19.15 -1.06 6.61
N ARG A 255 18.19 -0.34 6.04
CA ARG A 255 17.68 0.96 6.50
C ARG A 255 16.20 0.83 6.86
N PRO A 256 15.64 1.68 7.74
CA PRO A 256 14.21 1.63 8.08
C PRO A 256 13.36 1.67 6.82
N SER A 257 12.54 0.63 6.58
CA SER A 257 11.87 0.43 5.30
C SER A 257 10.46 -0.13 5.49
N VAL A 258 9.49 0.42 4.77
CA VAL A 258 8.12 -0.10 4.68
C VAL A 258 7.58 0.01 3.26
N LEU A 259 6.55 -0.77 2.95
CA LEU A 259 5.80 -0.70 1.71
C LEU A 259 4.36 -0.31 2.03
N ILE A 260 3.81 0.71 1.35
CA ILE A 260 2.39 1.04 1.44
C ILE A 260 1.67 0.57 0.19
N GLU A 261 0.63 -0.22 0.37
CA GLU A 261 -0.40 -0.48 -0.62
C GLU A 261 -1.49 0.56 -0.42
N CYS A 262 -1.55 1.54 -1.32
CA CYS A 262 -2.35 2.76 -1.17
C CYS A 262 -3.88 2.54 -1.17
N GLY A 263 -4.33 1.35 -1.54
CA GLY A 263 -5.72 0.94 -1.80
C GLY A 263 -5.76 -0.18 -2.85
N ASN A 264 -6.95 -0.56 -3.31
CA ASN A 264 -7.15 -1.63 -4.30
C ASN A 264 -7.56 -1.08 -5.67
N MET A 265 -6.74 -1.26 -6.71
CA MET A 265 -7.04 -0.83 -8.07
C MET A 265 -8.27 -1.51 -8.70
N ARG A 266 -8.70 -2.66 -8.17
CA ARG A 266 -9.90 -3.39 -8.63
C ARG A 266 -11.19 -2.95 -7.94
N ASN A 267 -11.09 -2.09 -6.93
CA ASN A 267 -12.26 -1.47 -6.32
C ASN A 267 -12.61 -0.16 -7.00
N LYS A 268 -13.90 0.06 -7.27
CA LYS A 268 -14.37 1.25 -7.98
C LYS A 268 -14.07 2.56 -7.23
N GLY A 269 -14.15 2.56 -5.90
CA GLY A 269 -13.89 3.73 -5.07
C GLY A 269 -12.42 4.10 -5.05
N ASP A 270 -11.57 3.14 -4.67
CA ASP A 270 -10.11 3.34 -4.65
C ASP A 270 -9.57 3.66 -6.07
N ALA A 271 -10.09 3.04 -7.13
CA ALA A 271 -9.71 3.36 -8.51
C ALA A 271 -10.11 4.78 -8.94
N ALA A 272 -11.28 5.27 -8.51
CA ALA A 272 -11.70 6.65 -8.77
C ALA A 272 -10.76 7.65 -8.08
N ASP A 273 -10.34 7.35 -6.85
CA ASP A 273 -9.33 8.11 -6.13
C ASP A 273 -7.98 8.07 -6.88
N PHE A 274 -7.49 6.89 -7.28
CA PHE A 274 -6.18 6.77 -7.95
C PHE A 274 -6.10 7.52 -9.28
N THR A 275 -7.19 7.55 -10.05
CA THR A 275 -7.26 8.28 -11.32
C THR A 275 -7.38 9.81 -11.13
N SER A 276 -7.76 10.27 -9.93
CA SER A 276 -7.81 11.68 -9.57
C SER A 276 -6.44 12.27 -9.24
N ALA A 277 -6.06 13.35 -9.95
CA ALA A 277 -4.81 14.07 -9.68
C ALA A 277 -4.78 14.73 -8.29
N SER A 278 -5.93 15.19 -7.78
CA SER A 278 -6.02 15.80 -6.45
C SER A 278 -5.83 14.77 -5.35
N PHE A 279 -6.37 13.56 -5.52
CA PHE A 279 -6.11 12.46 -4.59
C PHE A 279 -4.65 12.06 -4.58
N ARG A 280 -4.00 11.91 -5.75
CA ARG A 280 -2.56 11.58 -5.79
C ARG A 280 -1.69 12.64 -5.10
N GLN A 281 -2.10 13.91 -5.13
CA GLN A 281 -1.47 14.96 -4.32
C GLN A 281 -1.74 14.76 -2.83
N LYS A 282 -3.00 14.52 -2.43
CA LYS A 282 -3.39 14.26 -1.04
C LYS A 282 -2.65 13.07 -0.45
N ALA A 283 -2.48 11.99 -1.21
CA ALA A 283 -1.68 10.83 -0.85
C ALA A 283 -0.22 11.22 -0.60
N ALA A 284 0.41 11.94 -1.53
CA ALA A 284 1.78 12.42 -1.37
C ALA A 284 1.97 13.33 -0.14
N ASP A 285 1.07 14.29 0.08
CA ASP A 285 1.14 15.18 1.24
C ASP A 285 1.00 14.38 2.56
N SER A 286 0.10 13.39 2.58
CA SER A 286 -0.11 12.52 3.75
C SER A 286 1.11 11.62 4.05
N LEU A 287 1.75 11.08 3.00
CA LEU A 287 2.98 10.31 3.14
C LEU A 287 4.14 11.17 3.63
N ALA A 288 4.23 12.43 3.19
CA ALA A 288 5.22 13.38 3.68
C ALA A 288 5.05 13.63 5.19
N VAL A 289 3.81 13.85 5.66
CA VAL A 289 3.52 14.00 7.09
C VAL A 289 4.00 12.77 7.89
N GLY A 290 3.74 11.57 7.39
CA GLY A 290 4.18 10.33 8.04
C GLY A 290 5.70 10.18 8.11
N LEU A 291 6.40 10.49 7.01
CA LEU A 291 7.86 10.49 6.95
C LEU A 291 8.45 11.55 7.89
N THR A 292 7.88 12.75 7.90
CA THR A 292 8.37 13.85 8.75
C THR A 292 8.14 13.57 10.22
N ALA A 293 7.00 13.02 10.59
CA ALA A 293 6.75 12.53 11.94
C ALA A 293 7.81 11.50 12.35
N PHE A 294 8.09 10.49 11.51
CA PHE A 294 9.11 9.49 11.81
C PHE A 294 10.53 10.08 11.96
N LEU A 295 10.94 10.94 11.03
CA LEU A 295 12.31 11.46 10.94
C LEU A 295 12.64 12.55 11.97
N THR A 296 11.62 13.15 12.59
CA THR A 296 11.77 14.22 13.59
C THR A 296 11.38 13.79 15.00
N SER A 297 10.80 12.59 15.17
CA SER A 297 10.59 11.99 16.49
C SER A 297 11.95 11.62 17.08
N SER A 298 12.28 12.20 18.23
CA SER A 298 13.49 11.86 19.02
C SER A 298 13.31 10.54 19.76
#